data_AF-A0A925YQB9-F1
#
_entry.id   AF-A0A925YQB9-F1
#
_cell.length_a   1.000
_cell.length_b   1.000
_cell.length_c   1.000
_cell.angle_alpha   90.00
_cell.angle_beta   90.00
_cell.angle_gamma   90.00
#
_symmetry.space_group_name_H-M   'P 1'
#
loop_
_entity.id
_entity.type
_entity.pdbx_description
1 polymer ?
#
loop_
_entity_poly.entity_id
_entity_poly.type
_entity_poly.pdbx_seq_one_letter_code
_entity_poly.pdbx_strand_id
1 'polypeptide(L)'
;MRRQYEINEIATMGERLYHEQISKKINPTDRMKYLVIEVESGDYRVDSDEERALSEFESRHPDGWFYFIRTDGAASMTFGAMS
;
A
#
# COMPACT_ATOMS: atom_id res chain seq x y z
N MET A 1 6.41 -17.99 13.96
CA MET A 1 5.04 -17.73 13.50
C MET A 1 4.99 -16.30 13.00
N ARG A 2 4.68 -16.08 11.71
CA ARG A 2 4.39 -14.73 11.22
C ARG A 2 3.02 -14.30 11.73
N ARG A 3 2.86 -13.00 11.98
CA ARG A 3 1.59 -12.44 12.44
C ARG A 3 0.60 -12.47 11.27
N GLN A 4 -0.59 -13.02 11.51
CA GLN A 4 -1.73 -12.84 10.61
C GLN A 4 -2.44 -11.55 11.02
N TYR A 5 -2.78 -10.75 10.02
CA TYR A 5 -3.55 -9.54 10.22
C TYR A 5 -4.92 -9.72 9.59
N GLU A 6 -5.93 -9.25 10.30
CA GLU A 6 -7.26 -9.06 9.72
C GLU A 6 -7.22 -7.89 8.72
N ILE A 7 -8.12 -7.93 7.74
CA ILE A 7 -8.22 -6.87 6.72
C ILE A 7 -8.33 -5.48 7.35
N ASN A 8 -9.10 -5.35 8.45
CA ASN A 8 -9.25 -4.08 9.16
C ASN A 8 -7.96 -3.60 9.85
N GLU A 9 -7.12 -4.53 10.33
CA GLU A 9 -5.82 -4.18 10.90
C GLU A 9 -4.88 -3.66 9.81
N ILE A 10 -4.85 -4.32 8.66
CA ILE A 10 -4.05 -3.89 7.49
C ILE A 10 -4.49 -2.50 7.03
N ALA A 11 -5.80 -2.26 6.90
CA ALA A 11 -6.36 -0.97 6.53
C ALA A 11 -5.93 0.12 7.52
N THR A 12 -6.07 -0.14 8.83
CA THR A 12 -5.67 0.81 9.88
C THR A 12 -4.18 1.13 9.84
N MET A 13 -3.33 0.11 9.65
CA MET A 13 -1.88 0.29 9.56
C MET A 13 -1.49 1.08 8.31
N GLY A 14 -2.07 0.74 7.16
CA GLY A 14 -1.82 1.41 5.88
C GLY A 14 -2.26 2.87 5.89
N GLU A 15 -3.46 3.17 6.40
CA GLU A 15 -3.95 4.55 6.55
C GLU A 15 -3.02 5.38 7.44
N ARG A 16 -2.58 4.82 8.57
CA ARG A 16 -1.66 5.49 9.47
C ARG A 16 -0.33 5.81 8.77
N LEU A 17 0.25 4.83 8.06
CA LEU A 17 1.49 5.04 7.29
C LEU A 17 1.31 6.10 6.20
N TYR A 18 0.18 6.07 5.49
CA TYR A 18 -0.15 7.05 4.48
C TYR A 18 -0.19 8.47 5.06
N HIS A 19 -1.01 8.69 6.09
CA HIS A 19 -1.21 10.02 6.66
C HIS A 19 0.02 10.56 7.38
N GLU A 20 0.70 9.73 8.17
CA GLU A 20 1.81 10.19 9.02
C GLU A 20 3.09 10.40 8.22
N GLN A 21 3.38 9.53 7.25
CA GLN A 21 4.71 9.41 6.66
C GLN A 21 4.76 9.62 5.14
N ILE A 22 3.78 9.13 4.38
CA ILE A 22 3.90 9.00 2.93
C ILE A 22 3.23 10.17 2.19
N SER A 23 2.07 10.65 2.64
CA SER A 23 1.31 11.72 1.99
C SER A 23 2.12 12.99 1.74
N LYS A 24 3.06 13.31 2.65
CA LYS A 24 3.97 14.48 2.56
C LYS A 24 5.09 14.30 1.53
N LYS A 25 5.34 13.07 1.08
CA LYS A 25 6.41 12.71 0.13
C LYS A 25 5.89 12.55 -1.31
N ILE A 26 4.57 12.49 -1.49
CA ILE A 26 3.95 12.31 -2.81
C ILE A 26 4.06 13.62 -3.60
N ASN A 27 4.58 13.53 -4.83
CA ASN A 27 4.66 14.68 -5.71
C ASN A 27 3.25 15.11 -6.15
N PRO A 28 2.94 16.41 -6.24
CA PRO A 28 1.70 16.88 -6.85
C PRO A 28 1.37 16.26 -8.23
N THR A 29 2.37 15.89 -9.03
CA THR A 29 2.17 15.21 -10.33
C THR A 29 1.79 13.73 -10.22
N ASP A 30 1.91 13.15 -9.02
CA ASP A 30 1.54 11.77 -8.74
C ASP A 30 0.10 11.63 -8.24
N ARG A 31 -0.64 12.74 -8.16
CA ARG A 31 -2.08 12.72 -7.87
C ARG A 31 -2.79 11.88 -8.95
N MET A 32 -3.72 11.02 -8.52
CA MET A 32 -4.45 10.03 -9.33
C MET A 32 -3.69 8.74 -9.68
N LYS A 33 -2.48 8.54 -9.12
CA LYS A 33 -1.76 7.26 -9.21
C LYS A 33 -2.16 6.31 -8.07
N TYR A 34 -1.86 5.04 -8.25
CA TYR A 34 -1.98 4.00 -7.23
C TYR A 34 -0.81 4.09 -6.26
N LEU A 35 -1.10 4.02 -4.96
CA LEU A 35 -0.13 3.84 -3.90
C LEU A 35 -0.32 2.46 -3.29
N VAL A 36 0.77 1.71 -3.21
CA VAL A 36 0.86 0.42 -2.51
C VAL A 36 1.79 0.61 -1.32
N ILE A 37 1.39 0.10 -0.17
CA ILE A 37 2.18 0.11 1.06
C ILE A 37 2.27 -1.32 1.58
N GLU A 38 3.49 -1.81 1.83
CA GLU A 38 3.68 -3.02 2.65
C GLU A 38 3.69 -2.58 4.11
N VAL A 39 2.72 -3.06 4.89
CA VAL A 39 2.37 -2.43 6.18
C VAL A 39 3.33 -2.78 7.32
N GLU A 40 4.16 -3.84 7.20
CA GLU A 40 5.16 -4.18 8.23
C GLU A 40 6.44 -3.35 8.12
N SER A 41 6.96 -3.20 6.90
CA SER A 41 8.20 -2.46 6.60
C SER A 41 7.95 -0.97 6.40
N GLY A 42 6.75 -0.60 5.93
CA GLY A 42 6.44 0.76 5.49
C GLY A 42 7.02 1.12 4.12
N ASP A 43 7.59 0.14 3.41
CA ASP A 43 7.94 0.30 2.01
C ASP A 43 6.68 0.67 1.22
N TYR A 44 6.83 1.63 0.29
CA TYR A 44 5.73 2.04 -0.55
C TYR A 44 6.15 2.30 -1.99
N ARG A 45 5.17 2.24 -2.89
CA ARG A 45 5.34 2.58 -4.31
C ARG A 45 4.15 3.36 -4.83
N VAL A 46 4.44 4.35 -5.66
CA VAL A 46 3.43 5.08 -6.43
C VAL A 46 3.60 4.78 -7.92
N ASP A 47 2.54 4.32 -8.58
CA ASP A 47 2.56 4.03 -10.02
C ASP A 47 1.22 4.36 -10.66
N SER A 48 1.23 4.77 -11.93
CA SER A 48 0.00 4.99 -12.70
C SER A 48 -0.69 3.69 -13.10
N ASP A 49 0.03 2.57 -13.03
CA ASP A 49 -0.42 1.23 -13.40
C ASP A 49 -0.43 0.34 -12.16
N GLU A 50 -1.60 -0.21 -11.83
CA GLU A 50 -1.84 -1.05 -10.64
C GLU A 50 -1.02 -2.34 -10.66
N GLU A 51 -0.92 -3.01 -11.81
CA GLU A 51 -0.17 -4.26 -11.96
C GLU A 51 1.34 -4.03 -11.80
N ARG A 52 1.85 -2.90 -12.30
CA ARG A 52 3.25 -2.51 -12.09
C ARG A 52 3.54 -2.10 -10.65
N ALA A 53 2.57 -1.50 -9.98
CA ALA A 53 2.69 -1.15 -8.58
C ALA A 53 2.83 -2.42 -7.71
N LEU A 54 2.09 -3.48 -8.04
CA LEU A 54 2.04 -4.74 -7.30
C LEU A 54 3.18 -5.71 -7.66
N SER A 55 3.41 -6.00 -8.95
CA SER A 55 4.32 -7.08 -9.40
C SER A 55 5.76 -6.96 -8.90
N GLU A 56 6.32 -5.74 -8.88
CA GLU A 56 7.66 -5.53 -8.33
C GLU A 56 7.66 -5.60 -6.79
N PHE A 57 6.55 -5.24 -6.16
CA PHE A 57 6.39 -5.28 -4.71
C PHE A 57 6.26 -6.70 -4.18
N GLU A 58 5.48 -7.55 -4.84
CA GLU A 58 5.38 -8.99 -4.54
C GLU A 58 6.75 -9.68 -4.63
N SER A 59 7.57 -9.31 -5.62
CA SER A 59 8.91 -9.90 -5.76
C SER A 59 9.84 -9.59 -4.57
N ARG A 60 9.65 -8.43 -3.93
CA ARG A 60 10.43 -8.00 -2.76
C ARG A 60 9.82 -8.47 -1.44
N HIS A 61 8.49 -8.61 -1.43
CA HIS A 61 7.67 -8.92 -0.25
C HIS A 61 6.71 -10.07 -0.56
N PRO A 62 7.20 -11.31 -0.82
CA PRO A 62 6.37 -12.41 -1.30
C PRO A 62 5.29 -12.86 -0.32
N ASP A 63 5.41 -12.51 0.96
CA ASP A 63 4.43 -12.77 2.01
C ASP A 63 3.95 -11.46 2.67
N GLY A 64 4.05 -10.34 1.95
CA GLY A 64 3.74 -9.01 2.45
C GLY A 64 2.23 -8.79 2.66
N TRP A 65 1.91 -7.87 3.58
CA TRP A 65 0.54 -7.41 3.79
C TRP A 65 0.39 -6.03 3.16
N PHE A 66 -0.51 -5.90 2.19
CA PHE A 66 -0.52 -4.72 1.33
C PHE A 66 -1.78 -3.87 1.50
N TYR A 67 -1.57 -2.58 1.63
CA TYR A 67 -2.62 -1.56 1.60
C TYR A 67 -2.57 -0.80 0.28
N PHE A 68 -3.71 -0.69 -0.40
CA PHE A 68 -3.86 -0.01 -1.68
C PHE A 68 -4.77 1.21 -1.56
N ILE A 69 -4.31 2.35 -2.06
CA ILE A 69 -5.10 3.58 -2.10
C ILE A 69 -4.81 4.38 -3.36
N ARG A 70 -5.83 5.05 -3.90
CA ARG A 70 -5.60 6.10 -4.89
C ARG A 70 -5.19 7.40 -4.19
N THR A 71 -4.09 7.98 -4.66
CA THR A 71 -3.50 9.22 -4.11
C THR A 71 -4.38 10.47 -4.28
N ASP A 72 -5.51 10.38 -4.98
CA ASP A 72 -6.53 11.42 -5.09
C ASP A 72 -7.61 11.34 -3.99
N GLY A 73 -7.56 10.32 -3.13
CA GLY A 73 -8.50 10.12 -2.02
C GLY A 73 -9.84 9.50 -2.43
N ALA A 74 -9.99 8.99 -3.66
CA ALA A 74 -11.28 8.56 -4.18
C ALA A 74 -11.66 7.09 -3.94
N ALA A 75 -10.71 6.22 -3.57
CA ALA A 75 -11.02 4.84 -3.16
C ALA A 75 -9.81 4.19 -2.47
N SER A 76 -10.04 3.53 -1.33
CA SER A 76 -9.08 2.61 -0.69
C SER A 76 -9.58 1.17 -0.87
N MET A 77 -8.69 0.26 -1.25
CA MET A 77 -8.94 -1.19 -1.33
C MET A 77 -7.90 -1.90 -0.47
N THR A 78 -8.29 -2.92 0.29
CA THR A 78 -7.36 -3.66 1.16
C THR A 78 -7.25 -5.10 0.68
N PHE A 79 -6.03 -5.60 0.52
CA PHE A 79 -5.77 -6.98 0.15
C PHE A 79 -5.01 -7.67 1.28
N GLY A 80 -5.52 -8.82 1.73
CA GLY A 80 -4.78 -9.73 2.60
C GLY A 80 -3.75 -10.55 1.81
N ALA A 81 -2.83 -11.21 2.51
CA ALA A 81 -1.87 -12.13 1.92
C ALA A 81 -2.58 -13.10 0.96
N MET A 82 -2.27 -12.99 -0.33
CA MET A 82 -2.75 -13.90 -1.35
C MET A 82 -1.88 -15.15 -1.27
N SER A 83 -2.46 -16.24 -0.76
CA SER A 83 -1.84 -17.57 -0.66
C SER A 83 -1.61 -18.23 -2.00
#